data_AF-A0A521ZIU2-F1
#
_entry.id   AF-A0A521ZIU2-F1
#
_cell.length_a   1.000
_cell.length_b   1.000
_cell.length_c   1.000
_cell.angle_alpha   90.00
_cell.angle_beta   90.00
_cell.angle_gamma   90.00
#
_symmetry.space_group_name_H-M   'P 1'
#
loop_
_entity.id
_entity.type
_entity.pdbx_description
1 polymer ?
#
loop_
_entity_poly.entity_id
_entity_poly.type
_entity_poly.pdbx_seq_one_letter_code
_entity_poly.pdbx_strand_id
1 'polypeptide(L)'
;MIQRNFFFFVALIAVMLSKAATAGDRAYSVQVLKRIAEPVITAAAEGRLKRDLPVHDWEKSRASSTHLEALGRTLTGIAPWLELGPDDSDEGKLRARFIELSVKAIANATDSNSPSFLNFSKGGQPLVDTAFLAHGLLRAPKQLWGRLTANEKTNVIAALKSSRAIKPGESN
;
A
#
# COMPACT_ATOMS: atom_id res chain seq x y z
N MET A 1 5.74 4.71 -54.79
CA MET A 1 5.17 3.62 -53.95
C MET A 1 6.19 3.05 -52.94
N ILE A 2 7.48 2.97 -53.27
CA ILE A 2 8.54 2.38 -52.42
C ILE A 2 8.87 3.22 -51.16
N GLN A 3 8.95 4.56 -51.25
CA GLN A 3 9.31 5.40 -50.09
C GLN A 3 8.23 5.46 -48.98
N ARG A 4 6.96 5.26 -49.33
CA ARG A 4 5.85 5.28 -48.35
C ARG A 4 5.88 4.03 -47.47
N ASN A 5 6.23 2.87 -48.02
CA ASN A 5 6.36 1.62 -47.25
C ASN A 5 7.59 1.63 -46.33
N PHE A 6 8.68 2.30 -46.74
CA PHE A 6 9.89 2.40 -45.91
C PHE A 6 9.66 3.26 -44.66
N PHE A 7 8.99 4.41 -44.79
CA PHE A 7 8.64 5.28 -43.65
C PHE A 7 7.71 4.58 -42.65
N PHE A 8 6.72 3.82 -43.13
CA PHE A 8 5.83 3.04 -42.26
C PHE A 8 6.60 1.94 -41.51
N PHE A 9 7.58 1.31 -42.14
CA PHE A 9 8.38 0.25 -41.51
C PHE A 9 9.33 0.80 -40.43
N VAL A 10 9.96 1.95 -40.68
CA VAL A 10 10.83 2.63 -39.70
C VAL A 10 10.01 3.16 -38.51
N ALA A 11 8.82 3.73 -38.75
CA ALA A 11 7.91 4.17 -37.69
C ALA A 11 7.41 2.99 -36.85
N LEU A 12 7.11 1.85 -37.47
CA LEU A 12 6.69 0.63 -36.76
C LEU A 12 7.82 0.08 -35.87
N ILE A 13 9.07 0.07 -36.36
CA ILE A 13 10.24 -0.34 -35.58
C ILE A 13 10.46 0.60 -34.38
N ALA A 14 10.37 1.93 -34.56
CA ALA A 14 10.51 2.89 -33.47
C ALA A 14 9.41 2.75 -32.39
N VAL A 15 8.18 2.43 -32.80
CA VAL A 15 7.07 2.13 -31.87
C VAL A 15 7.31 0.82 -31.11
N MET A 16 7.83 -0.21 -31.77
CA MET A 16 8.17 -1.49 -31.11
C MET A 16 9.31 -1.34 -30.11
N LEU A 17 10.36 -0.59 -30.46
CA LEU A 17 11.51 -0.31 -29.58
C LEU A 17 11.11 0.51 -28.35
N SER A 18 10.30 1.56 -28.54
CA SER A 18 9.81 2.37 -27.41
C SER A 18 8.91 1.55 -26.48
N LYS A 19 8.03 0.70 -27.04
CA LYS A 19 7.20 -0.22 -26.25
C LYS A 19 8.05 -1.22 -25.44
N ALA A 20 9.12 -1.77 -26.03
CA ALA A 20 10.03 -2.66 -25.33
C ALA A 20 10.82 -1.96 -24.21
N ALA A 21 11.31 -0.73 -24.44
CA ALA A 21 11.97 0.07 -23.40
C ALA A 21 11.01 0.37 -22.24
N THR A 22 9.77 0.80 -22.52
CA THR A 22 8.76 1.05 -21.48
C THR A 22 8.35 -0.23 -20.74
N ALA A 23 8.40 -1.40 -21.38
CA ALA A 23 8.14 -2.68 -20.72
C ALA A 23 9.25 -3.03 -19.70
N GLY A 24 10.51 -2.74 -20.04
CA GLY A 24 11.65 -2.87 -19.10
C GLY A 24 11.51 -1.93 -17.90
N ASP A 25 11.20 -0.66 -18.14
CA ASP A 25 11.01 0.33 -17.08
C ASP A 25 9.82 -0.01 -16.17
N ARG A 26 8.73 -0.54 -16.75
CA ARG A 26 7.56 -1.00 -16.00
C ARG A 26 7.91 -2.19 -15.12
N ALA A 27 8.58 -3.20 -15.67
CA ALA A 27 9.01 -4.38 -14.92
C ALA A 27 9.94 -4.00 -13.76
N TYR A 28 10.90 -3.09 -14.01
CA TYR A 28 11.78 -2.55 -12.97
C TYR A 28 11.00 -1.82 -11.88
N SER A 29 10.07 -0.94 -12.24
CA SER A 29 9.24 -0.18 -11.29
C SER A 29 8.41 -1.12 -10.40
N VAL A 30 7.83 -2.17 -10.98
CA VAL A 30 7.08 -3.20 -10.23
C VAL A 30 8.00 -3.98 -9.31
N GLN A 31 9.23 -4.32 -9.74
CA GLN A 31 10.20 -4.96 -8.85
C GLN A 31 10.61 -4.08 -7.67
N VAL A 32 10.83 -2.78 -7.90
CA VAL A 32 11.13 -1.83 -6.82
C VAL A 32 9.96 -1.71 -5.84
N LEU A 33 8.73 -1.57 -6.36
CA LEU A 33 7.51 -1.59 -5.55
C LEU A 33 7.45 -2.85 -4.69
N LYS A 34 7.67 -4.02 -5.29
CA LYS A 34 7.67 -5.30 -4.58
C LYS A 34 8.72 -5.31 -3.47
N ARG A 35 9.97 -4.92 -3.77
CA ARG A 35 11.07 -4.91 -2.79
C ARG A 35 10.78 -4.04 -1.57
N ILE A 36 10.09 -2.93 -1.75
CA ILE A 36 9.77 -1.97 -0.67
C ILE A 36 8.51 -2.41 0.10
N ALA A 37 7.43 -2.71 -0.61
CA ALA A 37 6.12 -2.90 0.01
C ALA A 37 5.90 -4.33 0.54
N GLU A 38 6.44 -5.34 -0.15
CA GLU A 38 6.18 -6.75 0.17
C GLU A 38 6.53 -7.12 1.63
N PRO A 39 7.69 -6.74 2.18
CA PRO A 39 8.05 -7.11 3.55
C PRO A 39 7.04 -6.56 4.58
N VAL A 40 6.60 -5.31 4.39
CA VAL A 40 5.66 -4.64 5.30
C VAL A 40 4.28 -5.28 5.24
N ILE A 41 3.70 -5.41 4.04
CA ILE A 41 2.33 -5.94 3.91
C ILE A 41 2.26 -7.42 4.26
N THR A 42 3.30 -8.20 3.96
CA THR A 42 3.37 -9.64 4.27
C THR A 42 3.46 -9.83 5.78
N ALA A 43 4.38 -9.12 6.45
CA ALA A 43 4.50 -9.19 7.91
C ALA A 43 3.21 -8.72 8.60
N ALA A 44 2.54 -7.68 8.10
CA ALA A 44 1.27 -7.22 8.66
C ALA A 44 0.12 -8.23 8.46
N ALA A 45 0.01 -8.81 7.26
CA ALA A 45 -0.98 -9.84 6.92
C ALA A 45 -0.83 -11.10 7.76
N GLU A 46 0.39 -11.40 8.21
CA GLU A 46 0.70 -12.58 9.02
C GLU A 46 0.78 -12.26 10.53
N GLY A 47 0.52 -11.02 10.91
CA GLY A 47 0.52 -10.58 12.31
C GLY A 47 1.91 -10.49 12.94
N ARG A 48 2.96 -10.35 12.12
CA ARG A 48 4.36 -10.35 12.52
C ARG A 48 5.03 -8.99 12.37
N LEU A 49 4.32 -7.96 11.92
CA LEU A 49 4.88 -6.63 11.65
C LEU A 49 5.68 -6.08 12.83
N LYS A 50 5.19 -6.19 14.07
CA LYS A 50 5.90 -5.71 15.27
C LYS A 50 7.21 -6.46 15.56
N ARG A 51 7.29 -7.73 15.15
CA ARG A 51 8.47 -8.58 15.31
C ARG A 51 9.47 -8.33 14.19
N ASP A 52 8.97 -8.22 12.96
CA ASP A 52 9.78 -8.11 11.74
C ASP A 52 10.24 -6.67 11.47
N LEU A 53 9.61 -5.68 12.12
CA LEU A 53 10.02 -4.27 12.12
C LEU A 53 10.35 -3.82 13.56
N PRO A 54 11.45 -4.30 14.15
CA PRO A 54 11.84 -3.90 15.51
C PRO A 54 12.23 -2.43 15.54
N VAL A 55 11.85 -1.75 16.62
CA VAL A 55 12.22 -0.35 16.85
C VAL A 55 13.59 -0.31 17.54
N HIS A 56 14.51 0.48 17.01
CA HIS A 56 15.83 0.64 17.61
C HIS A 56 15.80 1.53 18.86
N ASP A 57 16.81 1.38 19.72
CA ASP A 57 16.88 2.11 21.00
C ASP A 57 16.88 3.64 20.84
N TRP A 58 17.43 4.15 19.74
CA TRP A 58 17.45 5.59 19.41
C TRP A 58 16.11 6.12 18.86
N GLU A 59 15.11 5.26 18.64
CA GLU A 59 13.79 5.61 18.12
C GLU A 59 12.65 5.36 19.13
N LYS A 60 12.98 5.19 20.42
CA LYS A 60 11.98 4.90 21.47
C LYS A 60 10.81 5.87 21.50
N SER A 61 11.04 7.15 21.19
CA SER A 61 9.98 8.16 21.11
C SER A 61 8.98 7.93 19.97
N ARG A 62 9.36 7.18 18.93
CA ARG A 62 8.54 6.83 17.76
C ARG A 62 8.05 5.38 17.78
N ALA A 63 8.48 4.59 18.76
CA ALA A 63 8.16 3.17 18.84
C ALA A 63 6.64 2.91 18.84
N SER A 64 5.88 3.80 19.45
CA SER A 64 4.43 3.71 19.56
C SER A 64 3.69 3.89 18.23
N SER A 65 4.29 4.55 17.22
CA SER A 65 3.63 4.86 15.93
C SER A 65 4.27 4.18 14.72
N THR A 66 5.53 3.73 14.83
CA THR A 66 6.35 3.17 13.73
C THR A 66 5.61 2.18 12.83
N HIS A 67 4.85 1.26 13.42
CA HIS A 67 4.16 0.20 12.68
C HIS A 67 2.96 0.71 11.88
N LEU A 68 2.16 1.63 12.45
CA LEU A 68 1.03 2.23 11.74
C LEU A 68 1.54 3.15 10.62
N GLU A 69 2.62 3.88 10.90
CA GLU A 69 3.32 4.68 9.90
C GLU A 69 3.79 3.82 8.72
N ALA A 70 4.51 2.73 8.98
CA ALA A 70 5.02 1.83 7.96
C ALA A 70 3.88 1.24 7.11
N LEU A 71 2.84 0.71 7.75
CA LEU A 71 1.69 0.12 7.04
C LEU A 71 0.90 1.17 6.26
N GLY A 72 0.53 2.28 6.91
CA GLY A 72 -0.30 3.34 6.32
C GLY A 72 0.38 4.00 5.13
N ARG A 73 1.67 4.35 5.24
CA ARG A 73 2.43 4.94 4.13
C ARG A 73 2.62 3.95 2.98
N THR A 74 2.92 2.69 3.28
CA THR A 74 3.07 1.64 2.26
C THR A 74 1.78 1.46 1.47
N LEU A 75 0.65 1.26 2.16
CA LEU A 75 -0.65 1.08 1.51
C LEU A 75 -1.05 2.31 0.69
N THR A 76 -0.83 3.52 1.20
CA THR A 76 -1.13 4.76 0.44
C THR A 76 -0.31 4.86 -0.82
N GLY A 77 0.98 4.49 -0.76
CA GLY A 77 1.89 4.55 -1.89
C GLY A 77 1.51 3.58 -3.00
N ILE A 78 1.05 2.37 -2.65
CA ILE A 78 0.70 1.33 -3.63
C ILE A 78 -0.79 1.28 -3.99
N ALA A 79 -1.67 2.00 -3.28
CA ALA A 79 -3.12 1.93 -3.47
C ALA A 79 -3.57 2.10 -4.94
N PRO A 80 -3.08 3.08 -5.73
CA PRO A 80 -3.46 3.19 -7.15
C PRO A 80 -3.07 1.95 -7.97
N TRP A 81 -1.91 1.36 -7.67
CA TRP A 81 -1.47 0.14 -8.34
C TRP A 81 -2.36 -1.05 -7.97
N LEU A 82 -2.78 -1.16 -6.70
CA LEU A 82 -3.73 -2.18 -6.25
C LEU A 82 -5.10 -2.01 -6.90
N GLU A 83 -5.62 -0.78 -6.99
CA GLU A 83 -6.98 -0.49 -7.47
C GLU A 83 -7.22 -0.91 -8.92
N LEU A 84 -6.16 -1.03 -9.73
CA LEU A 84 -6.23 -1.60 -11.08
C LEU A 84 -6.84 -3.02 -11.09
N GLY A 85 -6.77 -3.74 -9.97
CA GLY A 85 -7.36 -5.07 -9.81
C GLY A 85 -6.58 -6.17 -10.52
N PRO A 86 -6.89 -7.44 -10.27
CA PRO A 86 -6.18 -8.56 -10.88
C PRO A 86 -6.45 -8.64 -12.40
N ASP A 87 -5.49 -9.24 -13.13
CA ASP A 87 -5.60 -9.61 -14.54
C ASP A 87 -4.71 -10.84 -14.82
N ASP A 88 -4.75 -11.39 -16.04
CA ASP A 88 -4.05 -12.64 -16.40
C ASP A 88 -2.53 -12.49 -16.60
N SER A 89 -2.01 -11.26 -16.60
CA SER A 89 -0.56 -11.01 -16.69
C SER A 89 0.16 -11.38 -15.39
N ASP A 90 1.48 -11.53 -15.46
CA ASP A 90 2.29 -11.78 -14.26
C ASP A 90 2.20 -10.61 -13.26
N GLU A 91 2.08 -9.37 -13.75
CA GLU A 91 1.86 -8.21 -12.90
C GLU A 91 0.46 -8.26 -12.24
N GLY A 92 -0.57 -8.65 -12.99
CA GLY A 92 -1.93 -8.81 -12.49
C GLY A 92 -2.05 -9.88 -11.41
N LYS A 93 -1.37 -11.01 -11.57
CA LYS A 93 -1.29 -12.07 -10.55
C LYS A 93 -0.53 -11.61 -9.31
N LEU A 94 0.57 -10.90 -9.48
CA LEU A 94 1.31 -10.29 -8.36
C LEU A 94 0.42 -9.30 -7.59
N ARG A 95 -0.32 -8.47 -8.32
CA ARG A 95 -1.27 -7.49 -7.77
C ARG A 95 -2.40 -8.20 -7.02
N ALA A 96 -2.94 -9.30 -7.55
CA ALA A 96 -3.95 -10.11 -6.87
C ALA A 96 -3.48 -10.54 -5.48
N ARG A 97 -2.28 -11.13 -5.38
CA ARG A 97 -1.67 -11.51 -4.10
C ARG A 97 -1.46 -10.32 -3.17
N PHE A 98 -0.98 -9.19 -3.70
CA PHE A 98 -0.78 -7.98 -2.89
C PHE A 98 -2.09 -7.40 -2.35
N ILE A 99 -3.18 -7.48 -3.11
CA ILE A 99 -4.51 -7.07 -2.67
C ILE A 99 -4.94 -7.95 -1.47
N GLU A 100 -4.81 -9.28 -1.58
CA GLU A 100 -5.16 -10.20 -0.49
C GLU A 100 -4.34 -9.93 0.78
N LEU A 101 -3.03 -9.78 0.64
CA LEU A 101 -2.14 -9.43 1.75
C LEU A 101 -2.54 -8.08 2.37
N SER A 102 -2.84 -7.08 1.55
CA SER A 102 -3.20 -5.74 2.03
C SER A 102 -4.52 -5.74 2.80
N VAL A 103 -5.54 -6.45 2.31
CA VAL A 103 -6.84 -6.59 3.00
C VAL A 103 -6.64 -7.28 4.35
N LYS A 104 -5.88 -8.39 4.38
CA LYS A 104 -5.58 -9.11 5.62
C LYS A 104 -4.74 -8.27 6.60
N ALA A 105 -3.78 -7.50 6.09
CA ALA A 105 -2.97 -6.58 6.89
C ALA A 105 -3.84 -5.50 7.56
N ILE A 106 -4.79 -4.91 6.80
CA ILE A 106 -5.73 -3.91 7.34
C ILE A 106 -6.62 -4.53 8.42
N ALA A 107 -7.16 -5.73 8.18
CA ALA A 107 -7.99 -6.44 9.14
C ALA A 107 -7.24 -6.70 10.46
N ASN A 108 -6.03 -7.26 10.39
CA ASN A 108 -5.20 -7.53 11.55
C ASN A 108 -4.79 -6.27 12.31
N ALA A 109 -4.48 -5.20 11.59
CA ALA A 109 -4.03 -3.95 12.17
C ALA A 109 -5.15 -3.20 12.90
N THR A 110 -6.41 -3.43 12.54
CA THR A 110 -7.57 -2.66 13.04
C THR A 110 -8.47 -3.44 14.00
N ASP A 111 -8.33 -4.75 14.12
CA ASP A 111 -9.00 -5.55 15.14
C ASP A 111 -8.38 -5.31 16.53
N SER A 112 -9.12 -4.70 17.45
CA SER A 112 -8.68 -4.40 18.82
C SER A 112 -8.36 -5.64 19.67
N ASN A 113 -8.88 -6.81 19.28
CA ASN A 113 -8.60 -8.07 19.97
C ASN A 113 -7.37 -8.79 19.40
N SER A 114 -6.85 -8.31 18.27
CA SER A 114 -5.67 -8.91 17.65
C SER A 114 -4.39 -8.47 18.39
N PRO A 115 -3.42 -9.36 18.63
CA PRO A 115 -2.09 -8.96 19.08
C PRO A 115 -1.39 -8.03 18.08
N SER A 116 -1.87 -8.03 16.82
CA SER A 116 -1.38 -7.19 15.73
C SER A 116 -2.05 -5.81 15.68
N PHE A 117 -3.00 -5.51 16.58
CA PHE A 117 -3.64 -4.20 16.64
C PHE A 117 -2.59 -3.08 16.74
N LEU A 118 -2.71 -2.08 15.87
CA LEU A 118 -1.80 -0.95 15.83
C LEU A 118 -2.31 0.22 16.67
N ASN A 119 -1.42 1.16 16.98
CA ASN A 119 -1.75 2.30 17.82
C ASN A 119 -2.39 3.43 17.01
N PHE A 120 -3.69 3.66 17.21
CA PHE A 120 -4.45 4.74 16.54
C PHE A 120 -4.70 5.96 17.44
N SER A 121 -4.35 5.93 18.73
CA SER A 121 -4.83 6.92 19.71
C SER A 121 -3.78 7.43 20.71
N LYS A 122 -2.64 6.77 20.88
CA LYS A 122 -1.62 7.16 21.87
C LYS A 122 -0.53 8.03 21.24
N GLY A 123 -0.36 9.25 21.75
CA GLY A 123 0.59 10.24 21.22
C GLY A 123 0.01 11.05 20.06
N GLY A 124 0.80 11.98 19.50
CA GLY A 124 0.36 12.86 18.41
C GLY A 124 0.44 12.23 17.01
N GLN A 125 1.45 11.38 16.79
CA GLN A 125 1.76 10.83 15.47
C GLN A 125 0.65 9.97 14.84
N PRO A 126 -0.13 9.15 15.60
CA PRO A 126 -1.20 8.36 15.01
C PRO A 126 -2.24 9.16 14.24
N LEU A 127 -2.44 10.45 14.51
CA LEU A 127 -3.33 11.30 13.71
C LEU A 127 -2.90 11.31 12.22
N VAL A 128 -1.61 11.50 11.97
CA VAL A 128 -1.03 11.55 10.62
C VAL A 128 -1.05 10.16 9.98
N ASP A 129 -0.61 9.15 10.72
CA ASP A 129 -0.50 7.79 10.16
C ASP A 129 -1.88 7.20 9.84
N THR A 130 -2.88 7.52 10.67
CA THR A 130 -4.29 7.18 10.42
C THR A 130 -4.81 7.88 9.16
N ALA A 131 -4.41 9.13 8.91
CA ALA A 131 -4.77 9.84 7.69
C ALA A 131 -4.16 9.19 6.44
N PHE A 132 -2.92 8.69 6.51
CA PHE A 132 -2.35 7.89 5.42
C PHE A 132 -3.18 6.63 5.17
N LEU A 133 -3.47 5.82 6.20
CA LEU A 133 -4.32 4.63 6.02
C LEU A 133 -5.67 4.98 5.36
N ALA A 134 -6.35 6.03 5.84
CA ALA A 134 -7.60 6.50 5.25
C ALA A 134 -7.43 6.92 3.77
N HIS A 135 -6.34 7.61 3.45
CA HIS A 135 -6.04 8.01 2.07
C HIS A 135 -5.80 6.79 1.16
N GLY A 136 -5.10 5.76 1.64
CA GLY A 136 -4.96 4.50 0.92
C GLY A 136 -6.30 3.84 0.59
N LEU A 137 -7.23 3.80 1.56
CA LEU A 137 -8.58 3.27 1.36
C LEU A 137 -9.37 4.08 0.33
N LEU A 138 -9.26 5.41 0.35
CA LEU A 138 -9.92 6.30 -0.62
C LEU A 138 -9.36 6.15 -2.05
N ARG A 139 -8.07 5.84 -2.19
CA ARG A 139 -7.42 5.63 -3.50
C ARG A 139 -7.65 4.24 -4.06
N ALA A 140 -7.99 3.26 -3.23
CA ALA A 140 -8.33 1.90 -3.63
C ALA A 140 -9.70 1.44 -3.07
N PRO A 141 -10.80 2.12 -3.46
CA PRO A 141 -12.10 1.87 -2.89
C PRO A 141 -12.65 0.49 -3.24
N LYS A 142 -12.28 -0.11 -4.39
CA LYS A 142 -12.75 -1.44 -4.78
C LYS A 142 -11.87 -2.52 -4.17
N GLN A 143 -10.55 -2.37 -4.28
CA GLN A 143 -9.63 -3.46 -3.96
C GLN A 143 -9.21 -3.49 -2.49
N LEU A 144 -9.16 -2.35 -1.80
CA LEU A 144 -8.93 -2.33 -0.35
C LEU A 144 -10.24 -2.25 0.42
N TRP A 145 -10.92 -1.10 0.36
CA TRP A 145 -12.13 -0.90 1.17
C TRP A 145 -13.25 -1.88 0.80
N GLY A 146 -13.50 -2.06 -0.50
CA GLY A 146 -14.58 -2.90 -1.02
C GLY A 146 -14.47 -4.36 -0.61
N ARG A 147 -13.24 -4.87 -0.45
CA ARG A 147 -12.96 -6.27 -0.12
C ARG A 147 -12.97 -6.60 1.38
N LEU A 148 -13.03 -5.61 2.26
CA LEU A 148 -13.22 -5.83 3.69
C LEU A 148 -14.64 -6.32 3.98
N THR A 149 -14.77 -7.29 4.89
CA THR A 149 -16.03 -7.74 5.48
C THR A 149 -16.70 -6.63 6.28
N ALA A 150 -17.98 -6.80 6.64
CA ALA A 150 -18.71 -5.82 7.45
C ALA A 150 -18.05 -5.60 8.83
N ASN A 151 -17.55 -6.67 9.46
CA ASN A 151 -16.86 -6.59 10.75
C ASN A 151 -15.51 -5.87 10.62
N GLU A 152 -14.72 -6.19 9.59
CA GLU A 152 -13.45 -5.50 9.35
C GLU A 152 -13.65 -4.01 9.02
N LYS A 153 -14.68 -3.66 8.24
CA LYS A 153 -15.05 -2.25 8.02
C LYS A 153 -15.41 -1.54 9.32
N THR A 154 -16.12 -2.21 10.22
CA THR A 154 -16.46 -1.68 11.55
C THR A 154 -15.21 -1.44 12.38
N ASN A 155 -14.26 -2.38 12.38
CA ASN A 155 -12.97 -2.25 13.06
C ASN A 155 -12.15 -1.08 12.51
N VAL A 156 -12.06 -0.95 11.18
CA VAL A 156 -11.41 0.20 10.52
C VAL A 156 -12.07 1.51 10.96
N ILE A 157 -13.40 1.60 10.90
CA ILE A 157 -14.12 2.82 11.31
C ILE A 157 -13.85 3.17 12.77
N ALA A 158 -13.84 2.18 13.67
CA ALA A 158 -13.53 2.38 15.08
C ALA A 158 -12.10 2.89 15.28
N ALA A 159 -11.12 2.28 14.60
CA ALA A 159 -9.73 2.71 14.60
C ALA A 159 -9.58 4.16 14.10
N LEU A 160 -10.17 4.50 12.95
CA LEU A 160 -10.18 5.87 12.39
C LEU A 160 -10.87 6.88 13.32
N LYS A 161 -11.93 6.49 14.03
CA LYS A 161 -12.61 7.37 15.01
C LYS A 161 -11.76 7.59 16.25
N SER A 162 -10.98 6.61 16.68
CA SER A 162 -10.16 6.70 17.90
C SER A 162 -9.06 7.76 17.82
N SER A 163 -8.61 8.11 16.61
CA SER A 163 -7.60 9.17 16.40
C SER A 163 -8.16 10.58 16.51
N ARG A 164 -9.50 10.76 16.48
CA ARG A 164 -10.15 12.10 16.48
C ARG A 164 -9.93 12.90 17.76
N ALA A 165 -9.56 12.24 18.85
CA ALA A 165 -9.24 12.90 20.12
C ALA A 165 -7.86 13.61 20.08
N ILE A 166 -7.02 13.30 19.09
CA ILE A 166 -5.69 13.87 18.96
C ILE A 166 -5.81 15.26 18.31
N LYS A 167 -5.41 16.31 19.03
CA LYS A 167 -5.32 17.67 18.47
C LYS A 167 -4.13 17.77 17.51
N PRO A 168 -4.30 18.29 16.28
CA PRO A 168 -3.18 18.58 15.40
C PRO A 168 -2.24 19.63 16.02
N GLY A 169 -0.96 19.56 15.65
CA GLY A 169 0.01 20.60 16.00
C GLY A 169 -0.32 21.92 15.30
N GLU A 170 -0.02 23.04 15.96
CA GLU A 170 -0.18 24.40 15.39
C GLU A 170 1.05 24.72 14.52
N SER A 171 1.21 24.03 13.40
CA SER A 171 2.36 24.20 12.49
C SER A 171 1.93 24.07 11.04
N ASN A 172 2.11 25.14 10.26
CA ASN A 172 2.11 25.18 8.80
C ASN A 172 3.01 26.32 8.34
#